data_AF-A0A023FPW7-F1
#
_entry.id   AF-A0A023FPW7-F1
#
_cell.length_a   1.000
_cell.length_b   1.000
_cell.length_c   1.000
_cell.angle_alpha   90.00
_cell.angle_beta   90.00
_cell.angle_gamma   90.00
#
_symmetry.space_group_name_H-M   'P 1'
#
loop_
_entity.id
_entity.type
_entity.pdbx_description
1 polymer ?
#
loop_
_entity_poly.entity_id
_entity_poly.type
_entity_poly.pdbx_seq_one_letter_code
_entity_poly.pdbx_strand_id
1 'polypeptide(L)'
;EVHGCLGCQRDVYAQGSSDGSLLLSTSLEGDAGRIEALRASADYSPCFHVLLPPLTGEGGEDSSQGPGEVEEGVLVRLHVQQLAAQFLQQELEAMEARLRLYQEQQAQALERLRLRTARDRDALCQMLLSSQHHSAPPSRPVAGVKARPVAHTGNPKRKPASRPQHDGEMFRLDGFDEDEAAFPSSEEEDSDDGAGGVAAAAAVPWMS
;
A
#
# COMPACT_ATOMS: atom_id res chain seq x y z
N GLU A 1 18.97 -24.32 40.84
CA GLU A 1 18.31 -23.05 41.20
C GLU A 1 17.01 -22.94 40.41
N VAL A 2 15.93 -22.39 41.00
CA VAL A 2 14.64 -22.21 40.33
C VAL A 2 14.45 -20.72 40.07
N HIS A 3 14.08 -20.37 38.84
CA HIS A 3 13.88 -18.99 38.39
C HIS A 3 12.42 -18.78 38.02
N GLY A 4 11.83 -17.73 38.59
CA GLY A 4 10.44 -17.33 38.37
C GLY A 4 10.30 -16.03 37.58
N CYS A 5 9.11 -15.80 37.05
CA CYS A 5 8.75 -14.55 36.38
C CYS A 5 8.55 -13.44 37.43
N LEU A 6 9.19 -12.28 37.22
CA LEU A 6 9.07 -11.14 38.14
C LEU A 6 7.66 -10.55 38.22
N GLY A 7 6.84 -10.71 37.16
CA GLY A 7 5.48 -10.15 37.10
C GLY A 7 4.43 -11.06 37.73
N CYS A 8 4.35 -12.32 37.30
CA CYS A 8 3.31 -13.25 37.75
C CYS A 8 3.77 -14.28 38.78
N GLN A 9 5.05 -14.24 39.18
CA GLN A 9 5.67 -15.12 40.19
C GLN A 9 5.56 -16.62 39.88
N ARG A 10 5.27 -16.99 38.63
CA ARG A 10 5.27 -18.39 38.19
C ARG A 10 6.68 -18.86 37.90
N ASP A 11 6.97 -20.10 38.24
CA ASP A 11 8.22 -20.76 37.88
C ASP A 11 8.35 -20.84 36.36
N VAL A 12 9.52 -20.43 35.84
CA VAL A 12 9.82 -20.42 34.40
C VAL A 12 10.77 -21.56 34.08
N TYR A 13 11.91 -21.62 34.77
CA TYR A 13 12.90 -22.67 34.55
C TYR A 13 13.70 -22.99 35.81
N ALA A 14 14.28 -24.17 35.85
CA ALA A 14 15.23 -24.59 36.87
C ALA A 14 16.54 -25.04 36.22
N GLN A 15 17.66 -24.63 36.79
CA GLN A 15 18.99 -25.04 36.37
C GLN A 15 19.58 -26.05 37.37
N GLY A 16 19.99 -27.22 36.86
CA GLY A 16 20.69 -28.23 37.64
C GLY A 16 22.14 -27.81 37.93
N SER A 17 22.57 -27.87 39.18
CA SER A 17 23.88 -27.38 39.62
C SER A 17 25.08 -28.20 39.14
N SER A 18 24.88 -29.45 38.72
CA SER A 18 25.96 -30.36 38.30
C SER A 18 26.19 -30.37 36.78
N ASP A 19 25.11 -30.34 35.99
CA ASP A 19 25.14 -30.72 34.58
C ASP A 19 24.73 -29.58 33.62
N GLY A 20 24.39 -28.41 34.16
CA GLY A 20 23.90 -27.28 33.36
C GLY A 20 22.56 -27.53 32.66
N SER A 21 21.89 -28.65 32.96
CA SER A 21 20.60 -29.02 32.40
C SER A 21 19.51 -28.01 32.83
N LEU A 22 18.77 -27.50 31.86
CA LEU A 22 17.65 -26.58 32.05
C LEU A 22 16.34 -27.36 31.97
N LEU A 23 15.53 -27.29 33.03
CA LEU A 23 14.17 -27.78 33.05
C LEU A 23 13.22 -26.59 32.91
N LEU A 24 12.30 -26.65 31.94
CA LEU A 24 11.29 -25.62 31.73
C LEU A 24 10.01 -25.99 32.45
N SER A 25 9.31 -24.99 33.00
CA SER A 25 8.01 -25.20 33.60
C SER A 25 6.97 -25.59 32.54
N THR A 26 6.11 -26.55 32.87
CA THR A 26 5.02 -27.00 32.00
C THR A 26 3.90 -25.98 31.87
N SER A 27 3.90 -24.93 32.72
CA SER A 27 2.94 -23.84 32.64
C SER A 27 3.30 -22.77 31.61
N LEU A 28 4.42 -22.93 30.89
CA LEU A 28 4.81 -22.04 29.82
C LEU A 28 4.02 -22.37 28.55
N GLU A 29 3.55 -21.33 27.87
CA GLU A 29 2.90 -21.47 26.58
C GLU A 29 3.95 -21.84 25.53
N GLY A 30 3.84 -23.05 24.97
CA GLY A 30 4.68 -23.53 23.87
C GLY A 30 3.97 -23.59 22.53
N ASP A 31 2.66 -23.33 22.50
CA ASP A 31 1.88 -23.34 21.25
C ASP A 31 2.14 -22.07 20.45
N ALA A 32 2.73 -22.25 19.26
CA ALA A 32 3.08 -21.15 18.36
C ALA A 32 1.84 -20.31 17.97
N GLY A 33 0.69 -20.95 17.71
CA GLY A 33 -0.52 -20.24 17.30
C GLY A 33 -1.06 -19.34 18.42
N ARG A 34 -1.01 -19.83 19.66
CA ARG A 34 -1.40 -19.04 20.83
C ARG A 34 -0.41 -17.93 21.14
N ILE A 35 0.89 -18.15 20.96
CA ILE A 35 1.92 -17.11 21.11
C ILE A 35 1.72 -16.01 20.08
N GLU A 36 1.44 -16.35 18.82
CA GLU A 36 1.15 -15.37 17.76
C GLU A 36 -0.12 -14.57 18.05
N ALA A 37 -1.19 -15.25 18.50
CA ALA A 37 -2.41 -14.58 18.93
C ALA A 37 -2.15 -13.58 20.09
N LEU A 38 -1.29 -13.95 21.05
CA LEU A 38 -0.88 -13.04 22.12
C LEU A 38 -0.06 -11.86 21.58
N ARG A 39 0.85 -12.07 20.64
CA ARG A 39 1.63 -11.00 20.00
C ARG A 39 0.78 -10.05 19.17
N ALA A 40 -0.33 -10.54 18.61
CA ALA A 40 -1.28 -9.74 17.86
C ALA A 40 -2.30 -9.01 18.76
N SER A 41 -2.33 -9.29 20.06
CA SER A 41 -3.24 -8.63 21.00
C SER A 41 -2.83 -7.18 21.27
N ALA A 42 -3.80 -6.33 21.61
CA ALA A 42 -3.56 -4.91 21.94
C ALA A 42 -2.70 -4.73 23.21
N ASP A 43 -2.69 -5.73 24.08
CA ASP A 43 -1.95 -5.71 25.35
C ASP A 43 -0.46 -6.06 25.16
N TYR A 44 -0.07 -6.56 23.99
CA TYR A 44 1.32 -6.85 23.69
C TYR A 44 2.07 -5.56 23.36
N SER A 45 3.15 -5.30 24.10
CA SER A 45 4.08 -4.23 23.78
C SER A 45 5.20 -4.74 22.86
N PRO A 46 5.25 -4.32 21.58
CA PRO A 46 6.31 -4.74 20.66
C PRO A 46 7.69 -4.23 21.08
N CYS A 47 7.74 -3.05 21.72
CA CYS A 47 8.99 -2.43 22.16
C CYS A 47 9.68 -3.22 23.28
N PHE A 48 8.90 -3.79 24.20
CA PHE A 48 9.42 -4.47 25.39
C PHE A 48 9.24 -5.99 25.33
N HIS A 49 8.55 -6.49 24.31
CA HIS A 49 8.19 -7.90 24.13
C HIS A 49 7.46 -8.52 25.34
N VAL A 50 6.62 -7.74 26.01
CA VAL A 50 5.83 -8.16 27.18
C VAL A 50 4.35 -7.91 26.95
N LEU A 51 3.51 -8.69 27.62
CA LEU A 51 2.09 -8.43 27.74
C LEU A 51 1.86 -7.49 28.92
N LEU A 52 1.28 -6.33 28.66
CA LEU A 52 0.94 -5.34 29.67
C LEU A 52 -0.42 -5.69 30.29
N PRO A 53 -0.63 -5.41 31.59
CA PRO A 53 -1.95 -5.53 32.19
C PRO A 53 -2.97 -4.64 31.46
N PRO A 54 -4.22 -5.08 31.28
CA PRO A 54 -5.24 -4.26 30.65
C PRO A 54 -5.43 -2.97 31.44
N LEU A 55 -5.51 -1.84 30.72
CA LEU A 55 -5.69 -0.51 31.28
C LEU A 55 -7.15 -0.31 31.76
N THR A 56 -7.66 -1.20 32.61
CA THR A 56 -8.93 -0.95 33.31
C THR A 56 -8.66 0.13 34.34
N GLY A 57 -9.16 1.34 34.08
CA GLY A 57 -8.83 2.59 34.78
C GLY A 57 -9.30 2.71 36.22
N GLU A 58 -9.01 1.72 37.07
CA GLU A 58 -9.25 1.80 38.51
C GLU A 58 -8.02 1.30 39.29
N GLY A 59 -7.38 2.21 40.02
CA GLY A 59 -6.61 1.87 41.22
C GLY A 59 -5.10 2.16 41.19
N GLY A 60 -4.67 3.05 42.07
CA GLY A 60 -3.27 3.26 42.47
C GLY A 60 -2.93 4.74 42.60
N GLU A 61 -3.61 5.52 43.44
CA GLU A 61 -3.21 5.74 44.85
C GLU A 61 -1.71 6.01 44.99
N ASP A 62 -1.39 7.30 45.14
CA ASP A 62 -0.07 7.83 45.50
C ASP A 62 0.49 7.11 46.73
N SER A 63 1.29 6.07 46.51
CA SER A 63 2.16 5.53 47.55
C SER A 63 3.27 6.56 47.78
N SER A 64 3.17 7.24 48.92
CA SER A 64 4.15 8.20 49.44
C SER A 64 5.54 7.56 49.48
N GLN A 65 6.38 7.86 48.49
CA GLN A 65 7.75 7.38 48.38
C GLN A 65 8.70 8.26 49.19
N GLY A 66 9.59 7.61 49.96
CA GLY A 66 10.64 8.31 50.71
C GLY A 66 11.71 8.90 49.78
N PRO A 67 12.51 9.88 50.25
CA PRO A 67 13.44 10.65 49.41
C PRO A 67 14.55 9.84 48.72
N GLY A 68 14.77 8.57 49.10
CA GLY A 68 15.73 7.66 48.45
C GLY A 68 15.15 6.80 47.32
N GLU A 69 13.84 6.53 47.31
CA GLU A 69 13.17 5.72 46.28
C GLU A 69 12.88 6.53 45.01
N VAL A 70 12.89 7.87 45.14
CA VAL A 70 12.61 8.80 44.04
C VAL A 70 13.71 8.76 42.98
N GLU A 71 14.99 8.65 43.35
CA GLU A 71 16.09 8.60 42.35
C GLU A 71 16.13 7.29 41.56
N GLU A 72 15.94 6.14 42.22
CA GLU A 72 15.93 4.84 41.55
C GLU A 72 14.72 4.71 40.61
N GLY A 73 13.55 5.17 41.05
CA GLY A 73 12.35 5.23 40.20
C GLY A 73 12.52 6.16 38.99
N VAL A 74 13.24 7.27 39.14
CA VAL A 74 13.55 8.19 38.03
C VAL A 74 14.49 7.53 37.02
N LEU A 75 15.53 6.81 37.48
CA LEU A 75 16.48 6.10 36.60
C LEU A 75 15.79 4.98 35.81
N VAL A 76 14.95 4.18 36.45
CA VAL A 76 14.18 3.13 35.77
C VAL A 76 13.26 3.72 34.71
N ARG A 77 12.54 4.80 35.05
CA ARG A 77 11.67 5.49 34.07
C ARG A 77 12.46 6.04 32.90
N LEU A 78 13.61 6.66 33.14
CA LEU A 78 14.49 7.17 32.08
C LEU A 78 14.99 6.04 31.18
N HIS A 79 15.36 4.90 31.75
CA HIS A 79 15.81 3.74 30.99
C HIS A 79 14.70 3.18 30.09
N VAL A 80 13.48 3.02 30.62
CA VAL A 80 12.31 2.59 29.84
C VAL A 80 12.00 3.57 28.72
N GLN A 81 12.06 4.88 28.98
CA GLN A 81 11.89 5.91 27.96
C GLN A 81 12.97 5.85 26.87
N GLN A 82 14.22 5.60 27.25
CA GLN A 82 15.32 5.48 26.32
C GLN A 82 15.14 4.27 25.39
N LEU A 83 14.72 3.12 25.94
CA LEU A 83 14.42 1.93 25.14
C LEU A 83 13.27 2.19 24.15
N ALA A 84 12.19 2.84 24.60
CA ALA A 84 11.08 3.22 23.73
C ALA A 84 11.52 4.14 22.59
N ALA A 85 12.35 5.14 22.89
CA ALA A 85 12.88 6.05 21.88
C ALA A 85 13.76 5.32 20.85
N GLN A 86 14.62 4.40 21.30
CA GLN A 86 15.46 3.59 20.41
C GLN A 86 14.62 2.69 19.50
N PHE A 87 13.60 2.04 20.06
CA PHE A 87 12.70 1.19 19.27
C PHE A 87 11.98 1.99 18.19
N LEU A 88 11.42 3.17 18.52
CA LEU A 88 10.77 4.04 17.54
C LEU A 88 11.74 4.49 16.44
N GLN A 89 12.97 4.86 16.81
CA GLN A 89 13.98 5.25 15.84
C GLN A 89 14.29 4.11 14.86
N GLN A 90 14.45 2.88 15.35
CA GLN A 90 14.70 1.70 14.52
C GLN A 90 13.52 1.41 13.59
N GLU A 91 12.28 1.50 14.09
CA GLU A 91 11.08 1.28 13.26
C GLU A 91 10.92 2.36 12.17
N LEU A 92 11.26 3.61 12.47
CA LEU A 92 11.28 4.69 11.48
C LEU A 92 12.31 4.41 10.38
N GLU A 93 13.54 4.04 10.75
CA GLU A 93 14.60 3.69 9.79
C GLU A 93 14.21 2.49 8.93
N ALA A 94 13.63 1.45 9.54
CA ALA A 94 13.15 0.27 8.84
C ALA A 94 12.00 0.61 7.88
N MET A 95 11.08 1.47 8.29
CA MET A 95 10.00 1.98 7.45
C MET A 95 10.54 2.76 6.25
N GLU A 96 11.49 3.67 6.48
CA GLU A 96 12.14 4.42 5.39
C GLU A 96 12.84 3.51 4.41
N ALA A 97 13.54 2.47 4.89
CA ALA A 97 14.20 1.50 4.03
C ALA A 97 13.18 0.76 3.14
N ARG A 98 12.03 0.34 3.70
CA ARG A 98 10.93 -0.28 2.95
C ARG A 98 10.37 0.69 1.90
N LEU A 99 10.17 1.96 2.24
CA LEU A 99 9.68 2.97 1.31
C LEU A 99 10.63 3.20 0.15
N ARG A 100 11.95 3.28 0.40
CA ARG A 100 12.96 3.44 -0.66
C ARG A 100 12.93 2.27 -1.64
N LEU A 101 12.88 1.04 -1.12
CA LEU A 101 12.80 -0.16 -1.94
C LEU A 101 11.52 -0.18 -2.79
N TYR A 102 10.38 0.16 -2.20
CA TYR A 102 9.12 0.23 -2.93
C TYR A 102 9.16 1.30 -4.04
N GLN A 103 9.70 2.49 -3.74
CA GLN A 103 9.85 3.56 -4.73
C GLN A 103 10.75 3.13 -5.89
N GLU A 104 11.85 2.43 -5.62
CA GLU A 104 12.72 1.89 -6.67
C GLU A 104 11.99 0.87 -7.53
N GLN A 105 11.25 -0.06 -6.92
CA GLN A 105 10.44 -1.03 -7.65
C GLN A 105 9.41 -0.36 -8.56
N GLN A 106 8.71 0.67 -8.06
CA GLN A 106 7.73 1.42 -8.83
C GLN A 106 8.39 2.20 -9.99
N ALA A 107 9.56 2.80 -9.75
CA ALA A 107 10.32 3.50 -10.79
C ALA A 107 10.73 2.54 -11.92
N GLN A 108 11.25 1.36 -11.58
CA GLN A 108 11.61 0.33 -12.56
C GLN A 108 10.39 -0.18 -13.34
N ALA A 109 9.26 -0.40 -12.67
CA ALA A 109 8.02 -0.83 -13.33
C ALA A 109 7.53 0.22 -14.34
N LEU A 110 7.56 1.50 -13.96
CA LEU A 110 7.19 2.62 -14.83
C LEU A 110 8.14 2.74 -16.03
N GLU A 111 9.45 2.56 -15.83
CA GLU A 111 10.42 2.61 -16.92
C GLU A 111 10.19 1.49 -17.95
N ARG A 112 9.96 0.26 -17.47
CA ARG A 112 9.60 -0.87 -18.34
C ARG A 112 8.34 -0.58 -19.15
N LEU A 113 7.32 -0.03 -18.50
CA LEU A 113 6.09 0.35 -19.18
C LEU A 113 6.34 1.41 -20.25
N ARG A 114 7.07 2.49 -19.93
CA ARG A 114 7.43 3.54 -20.90
C ARG A 114 8.16 2.98 -22.12
N LEU A 115 9.13 2.10 -21.90
CA LEU A 115 9.88 1.48 -23.00
C LEU A 115 8.98 0.59 -23.86
N ARG A 116 8.09 -0.19 -23.25
CA ARG A 116 7.12 -1.00 -23.97
C ARG A 116 6.18 -0.14 -24.80
N THR A 117 5.58 0.89 -24.19
CA THR A 117 4.69 1.83 -24.90
C THR A 117 5.40 2.53 -26.06
N ALA A 118 6.67 2.90 -25.90
CA ALA A 118 7.45 3.49 -26.99
C ALA A 118 7.62 2.51 -28.15
N ARG A 119 7.96 1.24 -27.87
CA ARG A 119 8.07 0.18 -28.90
C ARG A 119 6.74 -0.09 -29.58
N ASP A 120 5.66 -0.17 -28.81
CA ASP A 120 4.31 -0.41 -29.32
C ASP A 120 3.87 0.73 -30.24
N ARG A 121 4.11 1.98 -29.84
CA ARG A 121 3.88 3.17 -30.67
C ARG A 121 4.66 3.09 -31.97
N ASP A 122 5.96 2.78 -31.91
CA ASP A 122 6.81 2.72 -33.09
C ASP A 122 6.38 1.60 -34.05
N ALA A 123 5.97 0.45 -33.52
CA ALA A 123 5.41 -0.65 -34.29
C ALA A 123 4.10 -0.25 -34.99
N LEU A 124 3.18 0.42 -34.26
CA LEU A 124 1.93 0.94 -34.83
C LEU A 124 2.19 1.94 -35.96
N CYS A 125 3.12 2.88 -35.76
CA CYS A 125 3.51 3.83 -36.80
C CYS A 125 4.03 3.11 -38.07
N GLN A 126 4.89 2.10 -37.92
CA GLN A 126 5.41 1.32 -39.04
C GLN A 126 4.31 0.55 -39.79
N MET A 127 3.35 -0.06 -39.07
CA MET A 127 2.20 -0.73 -39.68
C MET A 127 1.31 0.23 -40.46
N LEU A 128 1.03 1.42 -39.91
CA LEU A 128 0.20 2.42 -40.58
C LEU A 128 0.87 3.00 -41.83
N LEU A 129 2.20 3.22 -41.78
CA LEU A 129 2.95 3.68 -42.95
C LEU A 129 3.01 2.61 -44.04
N SER A 130 3.32 1.36 -43.69
CA SER A 130 3.36 0.25 -44.66
C SER A 130 2.00 -0.04 -45.28
N SER A 131 0.90 0.03 -44.51
CA SER A 131 -0.46 -0.11 -45.04
C SER A 131 -0.82 0.97 -46.07
N GLN A 132 -0.30 2.20 -45.93
CA GLN A 132 -0.54 3.26 -46.92
C GLN A 132 0.18 2.97 -48.24
N HIS A 133 1.40 2.44 -48.19
CA HIS A 133 2.17 2.09 -49.39
C HIS A 133 1.56 0.91 -50.18
N HIS A 134 0.86 -0.01 -49.52
CA HIS A 134 0.18 -1.13 -50.18
C HIS A 134 -1.23 -0.80 -50.70
N SER A 135 -1.79 0.36 -50.35
CA SER A 135 -3.14 0.78 -50.77
C SER A 135 -3.19 1.54 -52.11
N ALA A 136 -2.03 1.89 -52.69
CA ALA A 136 -1.97 2.52 -54.01
C ALA A 136 -1.82 1.44 -55.10
N PRO A 137 -2.89 1.05 -55.81
CA PRO A 137 -2.72 0.17 -56.97
C PRO A 137 -1.85 0.90 -58.01
N PRO A 138 -0.88 0.22 -58.66
CA PRO A 138 -0.28 0.78 -59.86
C PRO A 138 -1.40 0.96 -60.88
N SER A 139 -1.69 2.21 -61.22
CA SER A 139 -2.59 2.57 -62.30
C SER A 139 -2.06 1.95 -63.59
N ARG A 140 -2.57 0.77 -63.93
CA ARG A 140 -2.42 0.23 -65.27
C ARG A 140 -3.12 1.20 -66.22
N PRO A 141 -2.46 1.74 -67.25
CA PRO A 141 -3.18 2.44 -68.32
C PRO A 141 -4.03 1.38 -69.03
N VAL A 142 -5.33 1.39 -68.78
CA VAL A 142 -6.28 0.58 -69.54
C VAL A 142 -6.36 1.21 -70.94
N ALA A 143 -5.50 0.74 -71.83
CA ALA A 143 -5.64 0.98 -73.25
C ALA A 143 -6.89 0.24 -73.75
N GLY A 144 -7.87 1.00 -74.21
CA GLY A 144 -8.88 0.52 -75.15
C GLY A 144 -10.12 -0.13 -74.54
N VAL A 145 -11.04 0.69 -74.03
CA VAL A 145 -12.48 0.38 -74.14
C VAL A 145 -13.12 1.51 -74.94
N LYS A 146 -13.51 1.17 -76.18
CA LYS A 146 -14.24 2.06 -77.09
C LYS A 146 -15.55 2.51 -76.44
N ALA A 147 -15.75 3.82 -76.42
CA ALA A 147 -17.00 4.45 -76.06
C ALA A 147 -18.16 3.96 -76.95
N ARG A 148 -19.35 3.78 -76.35
CA ARG A 148 -20.63 3.79 -77.06
C ARG A 148 -21.59 4.74 -76.32
N PRO A 149 -22.35 5.61 -77.01
CA PRO A 149 -23.12 6.68 -76.35
C PRO A 149 -24.63 6.36 -76.19
N VAL A 150 -25.31 7.31 -75.51
CA VAL A 150 -26.76 7.60 -75.35
C VAL A 150 -27.55 6.65 -74.40
N ALA A 151 -28.45 7.06 -73.50
CA ALA A 151 -29.19 8.31 -73.31
C ALA A 151 -29.70 8.47 -71.86
N HIS A 152 -29.93 9.73 -71.44
CA HIS A 152 -30.70 10.17 -70.26
C HIS A 152 -32.17 9.70 -70.34
N THR A 153 -32.91 9.42 -69.27
CA THR A 153 -33.51 10.37 -68.32
C THR A 153 -34.38 9.57 -67.32
N GLY A 154 -34.49 10.00 -66.05
CA GLY A 154 -35.54 9.50 -65.14
C GLY A 154 -35.17 9.49 -63.65
N ASN A 155 -35.31 10.63 -62.99
CA ASN A 155 -35.43 10.78 -61.52
C ASN A 155 -36.70 11.66 -61.30
N PRO A 156 -37.35 11.79 -60.12
CA PRO A 156 -36.99 11.28 -58.79
C PRO A 156 -38.17 10.81 -57.89
N LYS A 157 -37.89 10.00 -56.85
CA LYS A 157 -38.64 10.05 -55.57
C LYS A 157 -37.88 9.39 -54.39
N ARG A 158 -37.43 10.27 -53.46
CA ARG A 158 -37.38 10.21 -51.98
C ARG A 158 -37.79 8.86 -51.32
N LYS A 159 -37.23 8.34 -50.21
CA LYS A 159 -36.25 8.74 -49.16
C LYS A 159 -36.01 7.46 -48.25
N PRO A 160 -35.19 7.48 -47.18
CA PRO A 160 -34.16 6.47 -46.86
C PRO A 160 -34.56 5.40 -45.84
N ALA A 161 -33.80 4.30 -45.77
CA ALA A 161 -33.71 3.45 -44.59
C ALA A 161 -32.35 2.72 -44.46
N SER A 162 -31.74 2.91 -43.29
CA SER A 162 -30.90 2.01 -42.50
C SER A 162 -29.60 1.38 -43.06
N ARG A 163 -28.53 1.70 -42.32
CA ARG A 163 -27.20 1.05 -42.19
C ARG A 163 -27.22 -0.49 -42.33
N PRO A 164 -26.17 -1.10 -42.90
CA PRO A 164 -25.90 -2.52 -42.70
C PRO A 164 -25.37 -2.78 -41.28
N GLN A 165 -26.01 -3.71 -40.57
CA GLN A 165 -25.49 -4.34 -39.36
C GLN A 165 -24.25 -5.16 -39.76
N HIS A 166 -23.11 -4.88 -39.13
CA HIS A 166 -21.98 -5.79 -39.13
C HIS A 166 -22.16 -6.68 -37.89
N ASP A 167 -22.35 -7.97 -38.15
CA ASP A 167 -22.45 -9.00 -37.14
C ASP A 167 -21.16 -9.08 -36.31
N GLY A 168 -21.37 -9.47 -35.05
CA GLY A 168 -20.39 -9.47 -33.98
C GLY A 168 -19.19 -10.37 -34.25
N GLU A 169 -18.02 -9.75 -34.32
CA GLU A 169 -16.80 -10.35 -33.81
C GLU A 169 -16.44 -9.57 -32.54
N MET A 170 -16.77 -10.19 -31.40
CA MET A 170 -16.35 -9.71 -30.10
C MET A 170 -14.83 -9.86 -30.02
N PHE A 171 -14.11 -8.74 -29.95
CA PHE A 171 -12.73 -8.75 -29.47
C PHE A 171 -12.77 -9.16 -27.99
N ARG A 172 -12.49 -10.44 -27.71
CA ARG A 172 -12.12 -10.87 -26.36
C ARG A 172 -10.73 -10.30 -26.07
N LEU A 173 -10.69 -9.27 -25.24
CA LEU A 173 -9.47 -8.84 -24.56
C LEU A 173 -9.17 -9.87 -23.47
N ASP A 174 -8.37 -10.89 -23.80
CA ASP A 174 -7.78 -11.77 -22.79
C ASP A 174 -6.74 -10.94 -22.02
N GLY A 175 -7.02 -10.63 -20.75
CA GLY A 175 -6.05 -9.95 -19.87
C GLY A 175 -6.59 -9.01 -18.79
N PHE A 176 -7.88 -9.08 -18.44
CA PHE A 176 -8.41 -8.44 -17.22
C PHE A 176 -9.15 -9.50 -16.40
N ASP A 177 -8.39 -10.45 -15.87
CA ASP A 177 -8.84 -11.25 -14.74
C ASP A 177 -8.47 -10.48 -13.46
N GLU A 178 -9.52 -10.03 -12.78
CA GLU A 178 -9.67 -9.95 -11.33
C GLU A 178 -8.42 -9.61 -10.49
N ASP A 179 -8.22 -8.31 -10.29
CA ASP A 179 -7.81 -7.80 -8.98
C ASP A 179 -8.77 -6.68 -8.60
N GLU A 180 -9.83 -7.09 -7.90
CA GLU A 180 -10.77 -6.24 -7.18
C GLU A 180 -10.01 -5.56 -6.02
N ALA A 181 -9.16 -4.59 -6.36
CA ALA A 181 -8.63 -3.66 -5.38
C ALA A 181 -9.79 -2.76 -4.93
N ALA A 182 -10.31 -3.03 -3.74
CA ALA A 182 -11.22 -2.15 -3.03
C ALA A 182 -10.57 -0.76 -2.89
N PHE A 183 -10.92 0.16 -3.81
CA PHE A 183 -10.62 1.56 -3.63
C PHE A 183 -11.41 2.07 -2.43
N PRO A 184 -10.78 2.67 -1.41
CA PRO A 184 -11.54 3.38 -0.41
C PRO A 184 -12.24 4.55 -1.11
N SER A 185 -13.58 4.52 -1.06
CA SER A 185 -14.43 5.62 -1.48
C SER A 185 -13.97 6.88 -0.74
N SER A 186 -13.35 7.81 -1.45
CA SER A 186 -13.14 9.16 -0.95
C SER A 186 -14.51 9.81 -0.85
N GLU A 187 -15.09 9.75 0.33
CA GLU A 187 -16.24 10.56 0.73
C GLU A 187 -15.80 12.02 0.80
N GLU A 188 -16.31 12.78 -0.16
CA GLU A 188 -16.18 14.21 -0.29
C GLU A 188 -17.28 14.85 0.59
N GLU A 189 -16.92 15.43 1.74
CA GLU A 189 -17.80 16.33 2.47
C GLU A 189 -17.38 17.77 2.18
N ASP A 190 -18.24 18.45 1.41
CA ASP A 190 -18.19 19.86 1.03
C ASP A 190 -19.17 20.65 1.94
N SER A 191 -18.73 21.84 2.36
CA SER A 191 -19.50 22.98 2.91
C SER A 191 -20.14 22.88 4.30
N ASP A 192 -19.77 23.80 5.20
CA ASP A 192 -20.48 25.09 5.34
C ASP A 192 -19.72 26.10 6.24
N ASP A 193 -19.80 27.36 5.85
CA ASP A 193 -19.20 28.55 6.47
C ASP A 193 -19.85 28.93 7.81
N GLY A 194 -19.02 29.27 8.82
CA GLY A 194 -19.49 29.78 10.10
C GLY A 194 -18.48 30.70 10.78
N ALA A 195 -18.41 31.94 10.31
CA ALA A 195 -17.55 33.00 10.84
C ALA A 195 -17.82 33.34 12.32
N GLY A 196 -16.76 33.62 13.09
CA GLY A 196 -16.90 34.40 14.33
C GLY A 196 -15.72 34.40 15.30
N GLY A 197 -14.65 35.15 15.00
CA GLY A 197 -13.80 35.91 15.96
C GLY A 197 -13.01 35.13 17.05
N VAL A 198 -11.86 35.55 17.57
CA VAL A 198 -11.08 36.79 17.51
C VAL A 198 -9.65 36.43 17.96
N ALA A 199 -8.64 36.96 17.24
CA ALA A 199 -7.28 37.34 17.67
C ALA A 199 -6.44 36.43 18.60
N ALA A 200 -5.23 36.06 18.13
CA ALA A 200 -4.03 36.83 18.48
C ALA A 200 -2.84 36.41 17.60
N ALA A 201 -2.23 37.42 16.99
CA ALA A 201 -1.04 37.33 16.15
C ALA A 201 0.23 37.23 17.00
N ALA A 202 1.22 36.46 16.54
CA ALA A 202 2.62 36.81 16.64
C ALA A 202 3.41 36.05 15.57
N ALA A 203 4.10 36.82 14.75
CA ALA A 203 4.75 36.41 13.52
C ALA A 203 6.09 35.71 13.77
N VAL A 204 6.38 34.74 12.91
CA VAL A 204 7.74 34.27 12.62
C VAL A 204 8.33 35.21 11.57
N PRO A 205 9.56 35.71 11.73
CA PRO A 205 10.37 36.12 10.60
C PRO A 205 11.58 35.21 10.44
N TRP A 206 11.68 34.67 9.23
CA TRP A 206 12.84 33.99 8.68
C TRP A 206 14.06 34.92 8.54
N MET A 207 15.23 34.30 8.70
CA MET A 207 16.49 34.47 7.95
C MET A 207 17.27 35.78 8.05
N SER A 208 18.50 35.66 8.54
CA SER A 208 19.72 35.97 7.78
C SER A 208 20.86 35.06 8.23
#